data_AF-A0AAE3FJN7-F1
#
_entry.id   AF-A0AAE3FJN7-F1
#
_cell.length_a   1.000
_cell.length_b   1.000
_cell.length_c   1.000
_cell.angle_alpha   90.00
_cell.angle_beta   90.00
_cell.angle_gamma   90.00
#
_symmetry.space_group_name_H-M   'P 1'
#
loop_
_entity.id
_entity.type
_entity.pdbx_description
1 polymer ?
#
loop_
_entity_poly.entity_id
_entity_poly.type
_entity_poly.pdbx_seq_one_letter_code
_entity_poly.pdbx_strand_id
1 'polypeptide(L)'
;MNGKIRRKIVSGVITAALTLTAIAAASLVKTAELDSLRTGGYIKWVDFGVTAAAMSDALAVDISTYGTENHISWLDILAYLGAKYGGNFSHYRKSDTDKFVKLLGSGESTDSLSVKMKYFSYYREAYGAALCGFVGDFYRDGEKLYGLRAFSPIADGYYYQHYDDFGAARSFGYRREHLGHDMMGQIGTPIIAVESGYVEAIGWNRYGGWRIGIRSFDNKRYYYYAHLRKDHPYADLSEGDIVTAGDVIGYLGMTGYSDKENVNNINIPHLHFGLQLIFDASQKDGNGEIWIDVYELTKFLYRNRMAVTKCDNGEYRPKSQIVIYDMPD
;
A
#
# COMPACT_ATOMS: atom_id res chain seq x y z
N MET A 1 8.38 -48.43 59.19
CA MET A 1 9.10 -48.86 57.97
C MET A 1 8.77 -47.90 56.85
N ASN A 2 9.83 -47.37 56.22
CA ASN A 2 9.91 -46.74 54.88
C ASN A 2 8.99 -45.54 54.59
N GLY A 3 9.45 -44.37 54.16
CA GLY A 3 10.74 -43.94 53.63
C GLY A 3 10.48 -42.63 52.84
N LYS A 4 11.29 -41.60 53.12
CA LYS A 4 11.28 -40.28 52.47
C LYS A 4 11.45 -40.38 50.96
N ILE A 5 10.71 -39.58 50.17
CA ILE A 5 11.26 -38.85 49.00
C ILE A 5 10.56 -37.48 48.87
N ARG A 6 11.33 -36.40 49.08
CA ARG A 6 10.97 -35.02 48.73
C ARG A 6 11.12 -34.85 47.22
N ARG A 7 10.09 -34.37 46.51
CA ARG A 7 10.24 -33.75 45.19
C ARG A 7 10.13 -32.24 45.34
N LYS A 8 11.28 -31.56 45.32
CA LYS A 8 11.39 -30.16 44.90
C LYS A 8 11.15 -30.14 43.40
N ILE A 9 10.08 -29.51 42.93
CA ILE A 9 9.99 -29.11 41.51
C ILE A 9 10.47 -27.66 41.44
N VAL A 10 11.51 -27.51 40.62
CA VAL A 10 12.20 -26.29 40.29
C VAL A 10 11.24 -25.34 39.58
N SER A 11 10.90 -24.24 40.23
CA SER A 11 10.42 -23.03 39.58
C SER A 11 11.64 -22.29 39.05
N GLY A 12 11.81 -22.23 37.73
CA GLY A 12 12.84 -21.41 37.12
C GLY A 12 13.23 -21.89 35.72
N VAL A 13 13.29 -20.94 34.79
CA VAL A 13 13.83 -21.06 33.42
C VAL A 13 12.85 -21.56 32.34
N ILE A 14 11.86 -20.72 31.99
CA ILE A 14 11.27 -20.72 30.62
C ILE A 14 11.27 -19.30 30.00
N THR A 15 11.69 -18.25 30.71
CA THR A 15 11.62 -16.86 30.22
C THR A 15 12.88 -16.31 29.51
N ALA A 16 13.90 -17.13 29.24
CA ALA A 16 15.15 -16.65 28.60
C ALA A 16 15.32 -17.10 27.13
N ALA A 17 14.55 -18.09 26.65
CA ALA A 17 14.70 -18.61 25.27
C ALA A 17 13.91 -17.82 24.21
N LEU A 18 12.88 -17.07 24.61
CA LEU A 18 12.06 -16.22 23.72
C LEU A 18 12.64 -14.82 23.53
N THR A 19 13.44 -14.32 24.48
CA THR A 19 14.08 -13.00 24.38
C THR A 19 15.37 -13.04 23.55
N LEU A 20 16.16 -14.13 23.64
CA LEU A 20 17.38 -14.27 22.83
C LEU A 20 17.10 -14.49 21.33
N THR A 21 16.03 -15.21 20.98
CA THR A 21 15.63 -15.41 19.57
C THR A 21 15.10 -14.13 18.93
N ALA A 22 14.32 -13.33 19.66
CA ALA A 22 13.86 -12.02 19.19
C ALA A 22 15.01 -11.01 19.00
N ILE A 23 15.98 -11.00 19.93
CA ILE A 23 17.18 -10.14 19.81
C ILE A 23 18.06 -10.61 18.64
N ALA A 24 18.24 -11.92 18.46
CA ALA A 24 18.99 -12.48 17.34
C ALA A 24 18.32 -12.17 15.99
N ALA A 25 16.99 -12.33 15.89
CA ALA A 25 16.23 -11.97 14.70
C ALA A 25 16.32 -10.48 14.38
N ALA A 26 16.11 -9.59 15.37
CA ALA A 26 16.26 -8.15 15.19
C ALA A 26 17.71 -7.75 14.83
N SER A 27 18.71 -8.48 15.33
CA SER A 27 20.10 -8.26 14.97
C SER A 27 20.40 -8.73 13.54
N LEU A 28 19.88 -9.88 13.11
CA LEU A 28 20.04 -10.43 11.77
C LEU A 28 19.34 -9.56 10.71
N VAL A 29 18.13 -9.05 11.00
CA VAL A 29 17.43 -8.07 10.15
C VAL A 29 18.28 -6.80 10.01
N LYS A 30 18.81 -6.27 11.13
CA LYS A 30 19.69 -5.09 11.11
C LYS A 30 20.98 -5.31 10.31
N THR A 31 21.54 -6.52 10.29
CA THR A 31 22.76 -6.82 9.53
C THR A 31 22.48 -6.99 8.04
N ALA A 32 21.36 -7.63 7.67
CA ALA A 32 20.95 -7.81 6.28
C ALA A 32 20.59 -6.48 5.60
N GLU A 33 19.88 -5.58 6.30
CA GLU A 33 19.66 -4.21 5.83
C GLU A 33 20.99 -3.46 5.64
N LEU A 34 21.94 -3.63 6.56
CA LEU A 34 23.26 -2.98 6.49
C LEU A 34 24.12 -3.46 5.33
N ASP A 35 23.99 -4.74 4.95
CA ASP A 35 24.72 -5.33 3.83
C ASP A 35 24.12 -4.90 2.48
N SER A 36 22.80 -4.76 2.39
CA SER A 36 22.14 -4.23 1.18
C SER A 36 22.56 -2.80 0.88
N LEU A 37 22.66 -1.95 1.91
CA LEU A 37 23.14 -0.56 1.84
C LEU A 37 24.62 -0.45 1.47
N ARG A 38 25.41 -1.52 1.62
CA ARG A 38 26.87 -1.53 1.37
C ARG A 38 27.28 -2.19 0.06
N THR A 39 26.43 -3.00 -0.56
CA THR A 39 26.83 -3.88 -1.70
C THR A 39 26.12 -3.60 -3.02
N GLY A 40 25.29 -2.54 -3.12
CA GLY A 40 24.53 -2.26 -4.34
C GLY A 40 23.38 -3.25 -4.56
N GLY A 41 22.84 -3.82 -3.49
CA GLY A 41 21.64 -4.65 -3.51
C GLY A 41 20.35 -3.82 -3.49
N TYR A 42 19.21 -4.49 -3.67
CA TYR A 42 17.88 -3.88 -3.59
C TYR A 42 17.17 -4.22 -2.28
N ILE A 43 16.13 -3.45 -1.92
CA ILE A 43 15.35 -3.64 -0.71
C ILE A 43 14.63 -4.99 -0.71
N LYS A 44 14.82 -5.78 0.36
CA LYS A 44 14.25 -7.13 0.52
C LYS A 44 12.99 -7.19 1.38
N TRP A 45 12.71 -6.13 2.12
CA TRP A 45 11.59 -6.07 3.04
C TRP A 45 11.22 -4.61 3.33
N VAL A 46 9.91 -4.35 3.45
CA VAL A 46 9.35 -3.04 3.81
C VAL A 46 8.22 -3.25 4.81
N ASP A 47 8.31 -2.61 5.96
CA ASP A 47 7.17 -2.37 6.85
C ASP A 47 6.66 -0.95 6.63
N PHE A 48 5.49 -0.87 6.01
CA PHE A 48 4.85 0.38 5.65
C PHE A 48 3.90 0.84 6.77
N GLY A 49 4.48 1.30 7.87
CA GLY A 49 3.71 1.77 9.03
C GLY A 49 3.23 3.22 8.94
N VAL A 50 3.29 3.89 7.77
CA VAL A 50 3.00 5.32 7.64
C VAL A 50 1.50 5.59 7.85
N THR A 51 1.15 6.41 8.85
CA THR A 51 -0.25 6.72 9.16
C THR A 51 -0.88 7.69 8.17
N ALA A 52 -2.21 7.63 8.01
CA ALA A 52 -2.97 8.57 7.19
C ALA A 52 -2.77 10.03 7.62
N ALA A 53 -2.55 10.28 8.91
CA ALA A 53 -2.24 11.60 9.45
C ALA A 53 -0.88 12.10 8.96
N ALA A 54 0.16 11.27 9.03
CA ALA A 54 1.50 11.62 8.55
C ALA A 54 1.52 11.89 7.04
N MET A 55 0.84 11.04 6.25
CA MET A 55 0.66 11.28 4.80
C MET A 55 -0.07 12.58 4.51
N SER A 56 -1.13 12.89 5.28
CA SER A 56 -1.93 14.11 5.10
C SER A 56 -1.14 15.38 5.40
N ASP A 57 -0.39 15.41 6.50
CA ASP A 57 0.43 16.56 6.89
C ASP A 57 1.61 16.75 5.93
N ALA A 58 2.26 15.66 5.49
CA ALA A 58 3.33 15.72 4.50
C ALA A 58 2.82 16.22 3.13
N LEU A 59 1.68 15.71 2.66
CA LEU A 59 1.04 16.16 1.41
C LEU A 59 0.70 17.65 1.45
N ALA A 60 0.19 18.15 2.58
CA ALA A 60 -0.17 19.57 2.70
C ALA A 60 1.05 20.49 2.55
N VAL A 61 2.19 20.10 3.12
CA VAL A 61 3.45 20.83 2.98
C VAL A 61 3.93 20.80 1.52
N ASP A 62 3.91 19.63 0.90
CA ASP A 62 4.34 19.44 -0.48
C ASP A 62 3.56 20.34 -1.45
N ILE A 63 2.22 20.27 -1.40
CA ILE A 63 1.34 21.13 -2.21
C ILE A 63 1.58 22.62 -1.93
N SER A 64 1.68 23.03 -0.65
CA SER A 64 1.82 24.45 -0.30
C SER A 64 3.18 25.06 -0.68
N THR A 65 4.20 24.23 -0.86
CA THR A 65 5.55 24.67 -1.24
C THR A 65 5.86 24.42 -2.72
N TYR A 66 4.96 23.77 -3.46
CA TYR A 66 5.11 23.52 -4.89
C TYR A 66 5.26 24.83 -5.67
N GLY A 67 6.19 24.84 -6.63
CA GLY A 67 6.53 26.01 -7.44
C GLY A 67 7.36 27.09 -6.73
N THR A 68 7.68 26.92 -5.45
CA THR A 68 8.60 27.82 -4.74
C THR A 68 10.05 27.34 -4.89
N GLU A 69 11.03 28.24 -4.65
CA GLU A 69 12.46 27.88 -4.66
C GLU A 69 12.80 26.79 -3.63
N ASN A 70 12.01 26.68 -2.56
CA ASN A 70 12.20 25.74 -1.45
C ASN A 70 11.06 24.71 -1.39
N HIS A 71 10.66 24.12 -2.52
CA HIS A 71 9.68 23.03 -2.52
C HIS A 71 10.16 21.86 -1.65
N ILE A 72 9.28 21.38 -0.76
CA ILE A 72 9.58 20.29 0.18
C ILE A 72 8.77 19.07 -0.21
N SER A 73 9.44 18.03 -0.70
CA SER A 73 8.77 16.79 -1.09
C SER A 73 8.15 16.07 0.13
N TRP A 74 6.91 15.64 0.01
CA TRP A 74 6.25 14.82 1.04
C TRP A 74 7.02 13.52 1.30
N LEU A 75 7.69 12.95 0.30
CA LEU A 75 8.49 11.74 0.46
C LEU A 75 9.73 11.99 1.32
N ASP A 76 10.33 13.18 1.25
CA ASP A 76 11.46 13.55 2.12
C ASP A 76 10.99 13.70 3.56
N ILE A 77 9.82 14.32 3.78
CA ILE A 77 9.19 14.43 5.10
C ILE A 77 8.91 13.04 5.68
N LEU A 78 8.27 12.16 4.90
CA LEU A 78 7.95 10.81 5.34
C LEU A 78 9.22 9.98 5.60
N ALA A 79 10.25 10.11 4.75
CA ALA A 79 11.52 9.43 4.95
C ALA A 79 12.26 9.91 6.20
N TYR A 80 12.26 11.22 6.46
CA TYR A 80 12.78 11.81 7.68
C TYR A 80 12.07 11.26 8.91
N LEU A 81 10.74 11.25 8.90
CA LEU A 81 9.94 10.70 10.01
C LEU A 81 10.14 9.20 10.17
N GLY A 82 10.25 8.45 9.07
CA GLY A 82 10.58 7.02 9.07
C GLY A 82 11.93 6.77 9.74
N ALA A 83 12.95 7.51 9.35
CA ALA A 83 14.29 7.40 9.93
C ALA A 83 14.33 7.83 11.41
N LYS A 84 13.50 8.80 11.80
CA LYS A 84 13.35 9.25 13.19
C LYS A 84 12.63 8.22 14.06
N TYR A 85 11.57 7.59 13.56
CA TYR A 85 10.73 6.67 14.33
C TYR A 85 11.11 5.19 14.15
N GLY A 86 12.06 4.89 13.26
CA GLY A 86 12.37 3.51 12.89
C GLY A 86 11.18 2.82 12.20
N GLY A 87 10.46 3.56 11.35
CA GLY A 87 9.32 3.04 10.57
C GLY A 87 7.99 2.96 11.32
N ASN A 88 7.98 3.13 12.65
CA ASN A 88 6.76 3.02 13.46
C ASN A 88 6.07 4.38 13.67
N PHE A 89 5.02 4.68 12.92
CA PHE A 89 4.26 5.94 13.05
C PHE A 89 3.10 5.88 14.07
N SER A 90 2.97 4.84 14.90
CA SER A 90 1.92 4.75 15.93
C SER A 90 1.95 5.90 16.95
N HIS A 91 3.08 6.59 17.05
CA HIS A 91 3.27 7.77 17.90
C HIS A 91 3.53 9.05 17.11
N TYR A 92 3.10 9.09 15.84
CA TYR A 92 3.23 10.26 14.98
C TYR A 92 2.74 11.54 15.67
N ARG A 93 3.51 12.63 15.51
CA ARG A 93 3.13 13.96 15.98
C ARG A 93 3.37 14.95 14.86
N LYS A 94 2.34 15.77 14.55
CA LYS A 94 2.47 16.87 13.60
C LYS A 94 3.65 17.81 13.91
N SER A 95 3.95 18.02 15.19
CA SER A 95 5.09 18.86 15.60
C SER A 95 6.46 18.34 15.14
N ASP A 96 6.60 17.05 14.80
CA ASP A 96 7.84 16.53 14.22
C ASP A 96 7.93 16.82 12.70
N THR A 97 6.80 16.81 11.98
CA THR A 97 6.74 17.36 10.61
C THR A 97 7.10 18.85 10.63
N ASP A 98 6.46 19.63 11.50
CA ASP A 98 6.68 21.08 11.59
C ASP A 98 8.14 21.43 11.92
N LYS A 99 8.80 20.63 12.78
CA LYS A 99 10.23 20.79 13.07
C LYS A 99 11.09 20.57 11.83
N PHE A 100 10.84 19.52 11.05
CA PHE A 100 11.61 19.23 9.85
C PHE A 100 11.44 20.34 8.80
N VAL A 101 10.19 20.77 8.57
CA VAL A 101 9.89 21.90 7.67
C VAL A 101 10.58 23.17 8.11
N LYS A 102 10.61 23.46 9.42
CA LYS A 102 11.32 24.63 9.96
C LYS A 102 12.83 24.56 9.75
N LEU A 103 13.44 23.37 9.86
CA LEU A 103 14.87 23.20 9.59
C LEU A 103 15.18 23.49 8.12
N LEU A 104 14.38 22.95 7.20
CA LEU A 104 14.52 23.25 5.76
C LEU A 104 14.33 24.75 5.46
N GLY A 105 13.30 25.37 6.05
CA GLY A 105 13.07 26.82 5.92
C GLY A 105 14.16 27.70 6.52
N SER A 106 15.07 27.16 7.34
CA SER A 106 16.23 27.87 7.89
C SER A 106 17.49 27.80 7.00
N GLY A 107 17.39 27.17 5.83
CA GLY A 107 18.48 27.01 4.87
C GLY A 107 19.24 25.70 4.97
N GLU A 108 18.81 24.76 5.83
CA GLU A 108 19.32 23.39 5.79
C GLU A 108 18.74 22.63 4.59
N SER A 109 19.52 21.74 3.98
CA SER A 109 19.02 20.86 2.92
C SER A 109 18.60 19.50 3.48
N THR A 110 17.73 18.79 2.75
CA THR A 110 17.42 17.39 3.04
C THR A 110 18.70 16.56 3.13
N ASP A 111 19.67 16.81 2.25
CA ASP A 111 20.98 16.13 2.26
C ASP A 111 21.76 16.39 3.55
N SER A 112 21.86 17.65 3.99
CA SER A 112 22.61 17.97 5.21
C SER A 112 21.98 17.37 6.46
N LEU A 113 20.65 17.29 6.50
CA LEU A 113 19.90 16.69 7.60
C LEU A 113 19.97 15.16 7.58
N SER A 114 19.88 14.56 6.39
CA SER A 114 19.80 13.10 6.20
C SER A 114 21.14 12.37 6.33
N VAL A 115 22.28 13.04 6.07
CA VAL A 115 23.63 12.44 6.25
C VAL A 115 23.85 11.90 7.66
N LYS A 116 23.21 12.48 8.67
CA LYS A 116 23.29 12.03 10.07
C LYS A 116 22.30 10.91 10.40
N MET A 117 21.42 10.55 9.48
CA MET A 117 20.31 9.62 9.68
C MET A 117 20.58 8.32 8.92
N LYS A 118 21.10 7.33 9.64
CA LYS A 118 21.54 6.03 9.10
C LYS A 118 20.56 5.36 8.12
N TYR A 119 19.26 5.51 8.32
CA TYR A 119 18.21 4.82 7.54
C TYR A 119 17.39 5.74 6.63
N PHE A 120 17.77 7.01 6.47
CA PHE A 120 17.00 7.94 5.63
C PHE A 120 16.89 7.45 4.18
N SER A 121 18.00 7.02 3.57
CA SER A 121 18.00 6.52 2.18
C SER A 121 17.08 5.30 2.01
N TYR A 122 17.12 4.36 2.95
CA TYR A 122 16.22 3.21 2.98
C TYR A 122 14.75 3.65 2.99
N TYR A 123 14.33 4.51 3.92
CA TYR A 123 12.95 4.96 3.99
C TYR A 123 12.54 5.82 2.78
N ARG A 124 13.47 6.60 2.22
CA ARG A 124 13.23 7.40 1.03
C ARG A 124 12.96 6.53 -0.19
N GLU A 125 13.69 5.44 -0.33
CA GLU A 125 13.50 4.46 -1.39
C GLU A 125 12.24 3.60 -1.15
N ALA A 126 12.03 3.10 0.07
CA ALA A 126 10.88 2.27 0.42
C ALA A 126 9.54 3.03 0.29
N TYR A 127 9.44 4.21 0.88
CA TYR A 127 8.23 5.04 0.77
C TYR A 127 8.09 5.64 -0.62
N GLY A 128 9.20 5.92 -1.30
CA GLY A 128 9.20 6.28 -2.72
C GLY A 128 8.58 5.17 -3.57
N ALA A 129 8.98 3.91 -3.37
CA ALA A 129 8.42 2.77 -4.09
C ALA A 129 6.92 2.62 -3.84
N ALA A 130 6.43 2.91 -2.64
CA ALA A 130 5.00 2.81 -2.32
C ALA A 130 4.16 4.00 -2.84
N LEU A 131 4.73 5.20 -2.91
CA LEU A 131 3.94 6.43 -3.00
C LEU A 131 4.34 7.41 -4.12
N CYS A 132 5.46 7.23 -4.83
CA CYS A 132 5.99 8.29 -5.70
C CYS A 132 5.04 8.77 -6.81
N GLY A 133 4.19 7.89 -7.35
CA GLY A 133 3.22 8.27 -8.39
C GLY A 133 1.98 8.99 -7.89
N PHE A 134 1.82 9.15 -6.56
CA PHE A 134 0.56 9.62 -5.97
C PHE A 134 0.43 11.14 -6.01
N VAL A 135 1.53 11.87 -6.05
CA VAL A 135 1.55 13.34 -6.03
C VAL A 135 2.26 13.86 -7.26
N GLY A 136 1.65 14.80 -7.97
CA GLY A 136 2.25 15.40 -9.16
C GLY A 136 1.29 16.32 -9.89
N ASP A 137 1.74 16.80 -11.05
CA ASP A 137 0.90 17.51 -12.00
C ASP A 137 -0.13 16.54 -12.63
N PHE A 138 -1.35 17.03 -12.80
CA PHE A 138 -2.42 16.36 -13.55
C PHE A 138 -3.42 17.39 -14.06
N TYR A 139 -4.31 16.98 -14.96
CA TYR A 139 -5.43 17.80 -15.39
C TYR A 139 -6.73 17.16 -14.93
N ARG A 140 -7.66 17.99 -14.48
CA ARG A 140 -9.04 17.59 -14.18
C ARG A 140 -9.97 18.46 -15.01
N ASP A 141 -10.74 17.83 -15.88
CA ASP A 141 -11.71 18.53 -16.74
C ASP A 141 -11.09 19.71 -17.53
N GLY A 142 -9.83 19.54 -17.95
CA GLY A 142 -9.06 20.53 -18.70
C GLY A 142 -8.30 21.56 -17.84
N GLU A 143 -8.48 21.58 -16.51
CA GLU A 143 -7.74 22.46 -15.60
C GLU A 143 -6.47 21.79 -15.10
N LYS A 144 -5.32 22.47 -15.24
CA LYS A 144 -4.04 21.99 -14.70
C LYS A 144 -4.00 22.16 -13.18
N LEU A 145 -3.73 21.08 -12.46
CA LEU A 145 -3.63 21.02 -11.00
C LEU A 145 -2.32 20.35 -10.58
N TYR A 146 -1.90 20.63 -9.35
CA TYR A 146 -0.82 19.91 -8.67
C TYR A 146 -1.33 19.36 -7.33
N GLY A 147 -1.05 18.09 -7.06
CA GLY A 147 -1.37 17.48 -5.77
C GLY A 147 -1.62 15.99 -5.87
N LEU A 148 -2.49 15.47 -5.00
CA LEU A 148 -2.84 14.04 -4.95
C LEU A 148 -3.63 13.63 -6.20
N ARG A 149 -3.00 12.81 -7.05
CA ARG A 149 -3.56 12.23 -8.27
C ARG A 149 -3.90 10.74 -8.16
N ALA A 150 -3.57 10.10 -7.02
CA ALA A 150 -4.05 8.76 -6.69
C ALA A 150 -5.44 8.80 -6.03
N PHE A 151 -6.27 7.79 -6.30
CA PHE A 151 -7.66 7.74 -5.84
C PHE A 151 -7.93 6.57 -4.89
N SER A 152 -8.98 6.68 -4.07
CA SER A 152 -9.52 5.54 -3.34
C SER A 152 -9.96 4.43 -4.32
N PRO A 153 -9.74 3.14 -3.98
CA PRO A 153 -10.16 2.03 -4.82
C PRO A 153 -11.69 1.83 -4.90
N ILE A 154 -12.47 2.54 -4.07
CA ILE A 154 -13.94 2.55 -4.10
C ILE A 154 -14.43 3.94 -4.52
N ALA A 155 -15.35 3.95 -5.50
CA ALA A 155 -15.92 5.18 -6.03
C ALA A 155 -16.63 6.06 -4.98
N ASP A 156 -16.69 7.37 -5.24
CA ASP A 156 -17.43 8.31 -4.38
C ASP A 156 -18.94 8.01 -4.40
N GLY A 157 -19.59 8.24 -3.26
CA GLY A 157 -21.01 7.91 -3.07
C GLY A 157 -21.30 6.47 -2.69
N TYR A 158 -20.29 5.58 -2.65
CA TYR A 158 -20.43 4.20 -2.20
C TYR A 158 -19.84 4.02 -0.81
N TYR A 159 -20.62 3.40 0.08
CA TYR A 159 -20.22 3.12 1.45
C TYR A 159 -19.56 1.74 1.57
N TYR A 160 -18.58 1.64 2.46
CA TYR A 160 -17.94 0.38 2.83
C TYR A 160 -17.56 0.40 4.32
N GLN A 161 -17.41 -0.79 4.90
CA GLN A 161 -16.84 -1.01 6.22
C GLN A 161 -15.51 -1.72 6.06
N HIS A 162 -14.58 -1.48 6.99
CA HIS A 162 -13.26 -2.09 6.99
C HIS A 162 -12.61 -1.96 8.36
N TYR A 163 -11.59 -2.78 8.62
CA TYR A 163 -10.76 -2.74 9.82
C TYR A 163 -9.37 -3.24 9.48
N ASP A 164 -8.39 -2.98 10.35
CA ASP A 164 -7.02 -3.47 10.18
C ASP A 164 -6.98 -5.01 10.18
N ASP A 165 -6.75 -5.60 9.02
CA ASP A 165 -6.83 -7.02 8.76
C ASP A 165 -5.62 -7.57 8.01
N PHE A 166 -4.57 -6.77 7.81
CA PHE A 166 -3.32 -7.24 7.22
C PHE A 166 -2.64 -8.24 8.15
N GLY A 167 -2.10 -9.33 7.60
CA GLY A 167 -1.53 -10.43 8.38
C GLY A 167 -2.56 -11.31 9.11
N ALA A 168 -3.86 -11.00 9.06
CA ALA A 168 -4.89 -11.83 9.68
C ALA A 168 -4.92 -13.25 9.08
N ALA A 169 -5.27 -14.24 9.89
CA ALA A 169 -5.29 -15.63 9.43
C ALA A 169 -6.41 -15.87 8.40
N ARG A 170 -6.05 -16.46 7.25
CA ARG A 170 -6.96 -17.02 6.25
C ARG A 170 -6.84 -18.55 6.23
N SER A 171 -7.96 -19.25 6.06
CA SER A 171 -8.02 -20.72 6.24
C SER A 171 -8.56 -21.50 5.03
N PHE A 172 -9.00 -20.84 3.96
CA PHE A 172 -9.47 -21.55 2.76
C PHE A 172 -8.30 -22.22 2.02
N GLY A 173 -8.34 -23.56 1.93
CA GLY A 173 -7.28 -24.39 1.35
C GLY A 173 -6.19 -24.75 2.36
N TYR A 174 -5.44 -23.75 2.84
CA TYR A 174 -4.42 -23.90 3.89
C TYR A 174 -4.31 -22.61 4.71
N ARG A 175 -3.62 -22.66 5.86
CA ARG A 175 -3.39 -21.49 6.69
C ARG A 175 -2.39 -20.55 6.00
N ARG A 176 -2.81 -19.33 5.74
CA ARG A 176 -1.99 -18.25 5.18
C ARG A 176 -2.31 -16.94 5.87
N GLU A 177 -1.42 -15.97 5.69
CA GLU A 177 -1.64 -14.59 6.14
C GLU A 177 -2.41 -13.81 5.07
N HIS A 178 -3.14 -12.80 5.51
CA HIS A 178 -3.86 -11.89 4.64
C HIS A 178 -2.93 -10.80 4.12
N LEU A 179 -2.56 -10.88 2.84
CA LEU A 179 -1.62 -9.94 2.19
C LEU A 179 -2.39 -8.87 1.40
N GLY A 180 -3.17 -8.07 2.11
CA GLY A 180 -3.99 -7.02 1.55
C GLY A 180 -4.99 -6.51 2.58
N HIS A 181 -6.05 -5.88 2.11
CA HIS A 181 -7.06 -5.23 2.93
C HIS A 181 -8.47 -5.45 2.37
N ASP A 182 -9.40 -5.91 3.21
CA ASP A 182 -10.79 -6.14 2.80
C ASP A 182 -11.67 -4.91 3.09
N MET A 183 -12.32 -4.40 2.05
CA MET A 183 -13.33 -3.33 2.14
C MET A 183 -14.72 -3.92 1.85
N MET A 184 -15.50 -4.16 2.89
CA MET A 184 -16.84 -4.76 2.81
C MET A 184 -17.85 -3.75 2.24
N GLY A 185 -18.41 -4.07 1.07
CA GLY A 185 -19.27 -3.16 0.31
C GLY A 185 -20.40 -3.91 -0.40
N GLN A 186 -21.16 -3.19 -1.23
CA GLN A 186 -22.25 -3.78 -2.00
C GLN A 186 -21.75 -4.37 -3.32
N ILE A 187 -22.32 -5.51 -3.73
CA ILE A 187 -22.05 -6.09 -5.06
C ILE A 187 -22.44 -5.07 -6.13
N GLY A 188 -21.54 -4.85 -7.09
CA GLY A 188 -21.74 -3.87 -8.15
C GLY A 188 -21.21 -2.48 -7.83
N THR A 189 -20.65 -2.23 -6.64
CA THR A 189 -19.91 -0.99 -6.35
C THR A 189 -18.76 -0.83 -7.35
N PRO A 190 -18.65 0.32 -8.05
CA PRO A 190 -17.56 0.58 -8.98
C PRO A 190 -16.21 0.63 -8.26
N ILE A 191 -15.26 -0.14 -8.79
CA ILE A 191 -13.87 -0.20 -8.34
C ILE A 191 -13.07 0.76 -9.22
N ILE A 192 -12.21 1.54 -8.58
CA ILE A 192 -11.43 2.62 -9.20
C ILE A 192 -9.94 2.25 -9.24
N ALA A 193 -9.26 2.55 -10.35
CA ALA A 193 -7.81 2.47 -10.44
C ALA A 193 -7.15 3.48 -9.48
N VAL A 194 -6.38 2.99 -8.52
CA VAL A 194 -5.70 3.83 -7.51
C VAL A 194 -4.60 4.71 -8.15
N GLU A 195 -3.78 4.13 -9.03
CA GLU A 195 -2.71 4.80 -9.77
C GLU A 195 -2.82 4.40 -11.25
N SER A 196 -2.35 5.25 -12.16
CA SER A 196 -2.22 4.90 -13.57
C SER A 196 -1.19 3.79 -13.76
N GLY A 197 -1.41 2.96 -14.77
CA GLY A 197 -0.51 1.85 -15.06
C GLY A 197 -1.01 0.95 -16.18
N TYR A 198 -0.36 -0.20 -16.32
CA TYR A 198 -0.76 -1.25 -17.26
C TYR A 198 -1.60 -2.30 -16.53
N VAL A 199 -2.65 -2.79 -17.18
CA VAL A 199 -3.33 -4.01 -16.76
C VAL A 199 -2.38 -5.18 -16.98
N GLU A 200 -1.70 -5.62 -15.92
CA GLU A 200 -0.71 -6.70 -15.98
C GLU A 200 -1.35 -8.09 -15.86
N ALA A 201 -2.51 -8.19 -15.20
CA ALA A 201 -3.23 -9.45 -15.09
C ALA A 201 -4.74 -9.22 -15.01
N ILE A 202 -5.52 -10.00 -15.76
CA ILE A 202 -6.98 -9.96 -15.72
C ILE A 202 -7.55 -11.38 -15.87
N GLY A 203 -8.71 -11.66 -15.26
CA GLY A 203 -9.35 -12.98 -15.28
C GLY A 203 -9.43 -13.70 -13.92
N TRP A 204 -9.59 -15.02 -13.97
CA TRP A 204 -9.88 -15.86 -12.80
C TRP A 204 -8.63 -16.45 -12.12
N ASN A 205 -8.64 -16.51 -10.79
CA ASN A 205 -7.83 -17.47 -10.04
C ASN A 205 -8.61 -18.10 -8.88
N ARG A 206 -8.13 -19.24 -8.37
CA ARG A 206 -8.81 -20.03 -7.33
C ARG A 206 -9.17 -19.22 -6.08
N TYR A 207 -8.30 -18.31 -5.65
CA TYR A 207 -8.43 -17.63 -4.36
C TYR A 207 -9.14 -16.29 -4.49
N GLY A 208 -8.68 -15.45 -5.40
CA GLY A 208 -9.21 -14.12 -5.70
C GLY A 208 -10.49 -14.12 -6.54
N GLY A 209 -10.84 -15.24 -7.19
CA GLY A 209 -11.93 -15.25 -8.15
C GLY A 209 -11.62 -14.38 -9.35
N TRP A 210 -12.58 -13.57 -9.80
CA TRP A 210 -12.31 -12.52 -10.76
C TRP A 210 -11.42 -11.47 -10.10
N ARG A 211 -10.27 -11.21 -10.73
CA ARG A 211 -9.29 -10.23 -10.26
C ARG A 211 -8.74 -9.40 -11.40
N ILE A 212 -8.21 -8.23 -11.06
CA ILE A 212 -7.42 -7.39 -11.95
C ILE A 212 -6.17 -6.92 -11.21
N GLY A 213 -5.04 -6.95 -11.91
CA GLY A 213 -3.73 -6.53 -11.46
C GLY A 213 -3.24 -5.34 -12.28
N ILE A 214 -2.88 -4.23 -11.63
CA ILE A 214 -2.36 -3.03 -12.31
C ILE A 214 -0.90 -2.83 -11.90
N ARG A 215 0.00 -2.74 -12.89
CA ARG A 215 1.43 -2.46 -12.72
C ARG A 215 1.68 -0.97 -12.95
N SER A 216 2.27 -0.28 -11.97
CA SER A 216 2.68 1.12 -12.15
C SER A 216 3.70 1.26 -13.29
N PHE A 217 3.72 2.42 -13.95
CA PHE A 217 4.63 2.64 -15.09
C PHE A 217 6.12 2.56 -14.75
N ASP A 218 6.50 2.85 -13.50
CA ASP A 218 7.88 2.67 -13.01
C ASP A 218 8.20 1.23 -12.58
N ASN A 219 7.24 0.31 -12.74
CA ASN A 219 7.27 -1.11 -12.37
C ASN A 219 7.38 -1.43 -10.87
N LYS A 220 7.40 -0.42 -10.01
CA LYS A 220 7.64 -0.62 -8.57
C LYS A 220 6.42 -1.07 -7.78
N ARG A 221 5.21 -0.90 -8.31
CA ARG A 221 3.95 -1.18 -7.61
C ARG A 221 3.09 -2.13 -8.44
N TYR A 222 2.54 -3.13 -7.77
CA TYR A 222 1.49 -3.98 -8.31
C TYR A 222 0.26 -3.89 -7.41
N TYR A 223 -0.82 -3.36 -7.97
CA TYR A 223 -2.11 -3.25 -7.31
C TYR A 223 -2.95 -4.47 -7.64
N TYR A 224 -3.42 -5.15 -6.61
CA TYR A 224 -4.24 -6.35 -6.74
C TYR A 224 -5.67 -6.07 -6.26
N TYR A 225 -6.64 -6.22 -7.15
CA TYR A 225 -8.07 -6.06 -6.86
C TYR A 225 -8.74 -7.41 -7.09
N ALA A 226 -9.38 -7.98 -6.07
CA ALA A 226 -9.97 -9.30 -6.15
C ALA A 226 -11.40 -9.37 -5.65
N HIS A 227 -12.00 -10.53 -5.86
CA HIS A 227 -13.38 -10.87 -5.53
C HIS A 227 -14.39 -10.09 -6.36
N LEU A 228 -14.03 -9.75 -7.60
CA LEU A 228 -14.87 -8.97 -8.48
C LEU A 228 -16.19 -9.69 -8.80
N ARG A 229 -17.16 -8.91 -9.27
CA ARG A 229 -18.54 -9.32 -9.50
C ARG A 229 -18.64 -10.51 -10.46
N LYS A 230 -19.49 -11.47 -10.09
CA LYS A 230 -19.86 -12.60 -10.95
C LYS A 230 -20.55 -12.12 -12.22
N ASP A 231 -20.30 -12.80 -13.34
CA ASP A 231 -20.87 -12.58 -14.68
C ASP A 231 -20.47 -11.26 -15.34
N HIS A 232 -20.19 -10.20 -14.56
CA HIS A 232 -19.79 -8.89 -15.05
C HIS A 232 -18.70 -8.24 -14.17
N PRO A 233 -17.47 -8.76 -14.19
CA PRO A 233 -16.40 -8.32 -13.29
C PRO A 233 -15.73 -6.99 -13.66
N TYR A 234 -15.59 -6.67 -14.95
CA TYR A 234 -14.71 -5.60 -15.45
C TYR A 234 -15.49 -4.51 -16.19
N ALA A 235 -14.94 -3.30 -16.23
CA ALA A 235 -15.19 -2.37 -17.33
C ALA A 235 -14.36 -2.86 -18.53
N ASP A 236 -14.83 -2.69 -19.76
CA ASP A 236 -14.23 -3.19 -21.03
C ASP A 236 -12.70 -3.00 -21.10
N LEU A 237 -11.95 -3.98 -20.59
CA LEU A 237 -10.51 -3.95 -20.33
C LEU A 237 -9.91 -5.33 -20.64
N SER A 238 -8.66 -5.31 -21.12
CA SER A 238 -7.84 -6.46 -21.45
C SER A 238 -6.44 -6.33 -20.87
N GLU A 239 -5.70 -7.44 -20.82
CA GLU A 239 -4.29 -7.41 -20.43
C GLU A 239 -3.47 -6.56 -21.42
N GLY A 240 -2.61 -5.70 -20.90
CA GLY A 240 -1.82 -4.73 -21.67
C GLY A 240 -2.46 -3.35 -21.81
N ASP A 241 -3.76 -3.20 -21.51
CA ASP A 241 -4.42 -1.89 -21.57
C ASP A 241 -3.80 -0.91 -20.56
N ILE A 242 -3.79 0.37 -20.94
CA ILE A 242 -3.43 1.46 -20.04
C ILE A 242 -4.70 1.92 -19.31
N VAL A 243 -4.59 2.07 -18.00
CA VAL A 243 -5.61 2.71 -17.16
C VAL A 243 -5.06 4.00 -16.57
N THR A 244 -5.93 5.01 -16.47
CA THR A 244 -5.64 6.26 -15.78
C THR A 244 -6.14 6.18 -14.34
N ALA A 245 -5.38 6.74 -13.39
CA ALA A 245 -5.85 6.89 -12.02
C ALA A 245 -7.23 7.57 -11.99
N GLY A 246 -8.21 6.93 -11.33
CA GLY A 246 -9.61 7.38 -11.33
C GLY A 246 -10.53 6.62 -12.29
N ASP A 247 -10.00 5.82 -13.23
CA ASP A 247 -10.83 5.02 -14.12
C ASP A 247 -11.61 3.93 -13.37
N VAL A 248 -12.81 3.61 -13.86
CA VAL A 248 -13.58 2.45 -13.41
C VAL A 248 -12.97 1.20 -14.05
N ILE A 249 -12.49 0.27 -13.23
CA ILE A 249 -11.80 -0.94 -13.70
C ILE A 249 -12.61 -2.22 -13.52
N GLY A 250 -13.69 -2.14 -12.75
CA GLY A 250 -14.56 -3.29 -12.50
C GLY A 250 -15.52 -3.04 -11.35
N TYR A 251 -16.07 -4.14 -10.85
CA TYR A 251 -17.18 -4.08 -9.91
C TYR A 251 -16.97 -5.03 -8.74
N LEU A 252 -17.22 -4.53 -7.52
CA LEU A 252 -17.13 -5.31 -6.29
C LEU A 252 -18.05 -6.52 -6.36
N GLY A 253 -17.59 -7.66 -5.87
CA GLY A 253 -18.34 -8.90 -5.85
C GLY A 253 -18.10 -9.75 -4.62
N MET A 254 -18.15 -11.06 -4.84
CA MET A 254 -17.95 -12.10 -3.83
C MET A 254 -17.44 -13.40 -4.49
N THR A 255 -16.72 -13.26 -5.62
CA THR A 255 -16.21 -14.42 -6.35
C THR A 255 -14.89 -14.92 -5.78
N GLY A 256 -14.60 -16.20 -6.03
CA GLY A 256 -13.35 -16.84 -5.61
C GLY A 256 -13.61 -18.11 -4.82
N TYR A 257 -12.60 -18.58 -4.12
CA TYR A 257 -12.61 -19.82 -3.34
C TYR A 257 -13.18 -21.01 -4.11
N SER A 258 -12.75 -21.17 -5.37
CA SER A 258 -13.25 -22.20 -6.28
C SER A 258 -12.26 -22.46 -7.42
N ASP A 259 -12.03 -23.74 -7.73
CA ASP A 259 -11.31 -24.14 -8.96
C ASP A 259 -12.20 -23.96 -10.21
N LYS A 260 -13.52 -23.90 -10.02
CA LYS A 260 -14.47 -23.54 -11.07
C LYS A 260 -14.59 -22.02 -11.17
N GLU A 261 -14.39 -21.51 -12.37
CA GLU A 261 -14.53 -20.10 -12.71
C GLU A 261 -15.94 -19.55 -12.50
N ASN A 262 -16.02 -18.25 -12.21
CA ASN A 262 -17.25 -17.48 -12.11
C ASN A 262 -18.22 -18.01 -11.02
N VAL A 263 -17.68 -18.31 -9.83
CA VAL A 263 -18.42 -18.84 -8.68
C VAL A 263 -18.35 -17.88 -7.49
N ASN A 264 -19.47 -17.72 -6.80
CA ASN A 264 -19.57 -16.98 -5.54
C ASN A 264 -19.45 -17.93 -4.35
N ASN A 265 -18.26 -18.00 -3.71
CA ASN A 265 -18.05 -18.79 -2.48
C ASN A 265 -17.56 -17.94 -1.30
N ILE A 266 -17.46 -16.62 -1.45
CA ILE A 266 -17.14 -15.71 -0.36
C ILE A 266 -18.43 -15.27 0.32
N ASN A 267 -18.49 -15.33 1.65
CA ASN A 267 -19.74 -15.10 2.38
C ASN A 267 -20.13 -13.63 2.54
N ILE A 268 -19.15 -12.73 2.56
CA ILE A 268 -19.36 -11.29 2.74
C ILE A 268 -18.81 -10.60 1.51
N PRO A 269 -19.64 -9.89 0.70
CA PRO A 269 -19.15 -9.12 -0.42
C PRO A 269 -18.12 -8.07 0.04
N HIS A 270 -16.95 -8.08 -0.58
CA HIS A 270 -15.90 -7.12 -0.31
C HIS A 270 -14.99 -6.97 -1.53
N LEU A 271 -14.27 -5.85 -1.58
CA LEU A 271 -13.08 -5.71 -2.40
C LEU A 271 -11.89 -6.11 -1.55
N HIS A 272 -11.13 -7.11 -2.00
CA HIS A 272 -9.79 -7.34 -1.48
C HIS A 272 -8.81 -6.48 -2.29
N PHE A 273 -8.08 -5.60 -1.62
CA PHE A 273 -7.10 -4.69 -2.21
C PHE A 273 -5.71 -4.94 -1.62
N GLY A 274 -4.75 -5.27 -2.48
CA GLY A 274 -3.35 -5.47 -2.10
C GLY A 274 -2.42 -4.55 -2.88
N LEU A 275 -1.27 -4.24 -2.28
CA LEU A 275 -0.19 -3.51 -2.92
C LEU A 275 1.13 -4.23 -2.66
N GLN A 276 1.76 -4.70 -3.74
CA GLN A 276 3.07 -5.32 -3.72
C GLN A 276 4.11 -4.31 -4.24
N LEU A 277 5.24 -4.23 -3.54
CA LEU A 277 6.41 -3.46 -3.93
C LEU A 277 7.44 -4.36 -4.62
N ILE A 278 8.00 -3.89 -5.73
CA ILE A 278 9.00 -4.62 -6.52
C ILE A 278 10.22 -3.74 -6.75
N PHE A 279 11.36 -4.15 -6.20
CA PHE A 279 12.66 -3.52 -6.43
C PHE A 279 13.52 -4.33 -7.40
N ASP A 280 13.21 -5.61 -7.59
CA ASP A 280 13.88 -6.53 -8.50
C ASP A 280 12.89 -7.58 -9.04
N ALA A 281 13.11 -8.05 -10.26
CA ALA A 281 12.21 -8.98 -10.93
C ALA A 281 11.96 -10.28 -10.15
N SER A 282 12.93 -10.73 -9.33
CA SER A 282 12.76 -11.93 -8.49
C SER A 282 11.76 -11.76 -7.34
N GLN A 283 11.29 -10.53 -7.07
CA GLN A 283 10.29 -10.25 -6.04
C GLN A 283 8.85 -10.26 -6.58
N LYS A 284 8.67 -10.44 -7.90
CA LYS A 284 7.35 -10.49 -8.52
C LYS A 284 6.56 -11.72 -8.08
N ASP A 285 7.21 -12.87 -8.09
CA ASP A 285 6.59 -14.14 -7.76
C ASP A 285 7.50 -14.92 -6.80
N GLY A 286 6.92 -15.47 -5.72
CA GLY A 286 7.59 -16.42 -4.83
C GLY A 286 7.93 -15.86 -3.45
N ASN A 287 8.95 -16.41 -2.79
CA ASN A 287 9.19 -16.13 -1.36
C ASN A 287 9.74 -14.72 -1.08
N GLY A 288 10.11 -13.97 -2.11
CA GLY A 288 10.68 -12.61 -2.00
C GLY A 288 9.67 -11.48 -2.17
N GLU A 289 8.37 -11.81 -2.28
CA GLU A 289 7.31 -10.81 -2.44
C GLU A 289 7.23 -9.86 -1.24
N ILE A 290 7.04 -8.57 -1.52
CA ILE A 290 6.87 -7.54 -0.50
C ILE A 290 5.46 -6.97 -0.64
N TRP A 291 4.52 -7.54 0.12
CA TRP A 291 3.18 -6.98 0.28
C TRP A 291 3.17 -6.04 1.48
N ILE A 292 2.62 -4.84 1.31
CA ILE A 292 2.55 -3.85 2.39
C ILE A 292 1.14 -3.75 2.96
N ASP A 293 1.06 -3.39 4.24
CA ASP A 293 -0.20 -3.02 4.86
C ASP A 293 -0.72 -1.71 4.26
N VAL A 294 -1.89 -1.77 3.64
CA VAL A 294 -2.55 -0.64 2.97
C VAL A 294 -3.71 -0.07 3.79
N TYR A 295 -3.92 -0.48 5.04
CA TYR A 295 -5.04 0.02 5.85
C TYR A 295 -4.98 1.54 6.04
N GLU A 296 -3.85 2.07 6.51
CA GLU A 296 -3.64 3.52 6.65
C GLU A 296 -3.69 4.24 5.29
N LEU A 297 -3.19 3.59 4.23
CA LEU A 297 -3.24 4.13 2.87
C LEU A 297 -4.68 4.29 2.37
N THR A 298 -5.54 3.30 2.60
CA THR A 298 -6.95 3.38 2.20
C THR A 298 -7.70 4.48 2.96
N LYS A 299 -7.38 4.69 4.25
CA LYS A 299 -7.92 5.81 5.04
C LYS A 299 -7.46 7.16 4.49
N PHE A 300 -6.20 7.28 4.10
CA PHE A 300 -5.68 8.49 3.46
C PHE A 300 -6.37 8.76 2.11
N LEU A 301 -6.48 7.75 1.26
CA LEU A 301 -7.08 7.86 -0.07
C LEU A 301 -8.60 8.11 -0.05
N TYR A 302 -9.28 7.82 1.06
CA TYR A 302 -10.71 8.15 1.24
C TYR A 302 -11.03 9.62 0.97
N ARG A 303 -10.05 10.52 1.12
CA ARG A 303 -10.21 11.95 0.83
C ARG A 303 -10.31 12.29 -0.66
N ASN A 304 -9.85 11.39 -1.54
CA ASN A 304 -9.81 11.60 -2.98
C ASN A 304 -10.51 10.42 -3.67
N ARG A 305 -11.84 10.51 -3.77
CA ARG A 305 -12.68 9.49 -4.41
C ARG A 305 -13.20 10.00 -5.75
N MET A 306 -13.13 9.15 -6.77
CA MET A 306 -13.70 9.47 -8.07
C MET A 306 -15.21 9.26 -8.04
N ALA A 307 -15.97 10.32 -8.29
CA ALA A 307 -17.41 10.20 -8.51
C ALA A 307 -17.67 9.58 -9.90
N VAL A 308 -18.73 8.80 -10.01
CA VAL A 308 -19.06 8.05 -11.23
C VAL A 308 -20.51 8.28 -11.65
N THR A 309 -20.76 8.11 -12.94
CA THR A 309 -22.12 8.14 -13.52
C THR A 309 -22.39 6.81 -14.21
N LYS A 310 -23.59 6.27 -14.00
CA LYS A 310 -24.07 5.10 -14.72
C LYS A 310 -24.56 5.52 -16.11
N CYS A 311 -24.03 4.89 -17.14
CA CYS A 311 -24.39 5.08 -18.54
C CYS A 311 -25.61 4.23 -18.93
N ASP A 312 -26.22 4.51 -20.08
CA ASP A 312 -27.42 3.81 -20.57
C ASP A 312 -27.19 2.31 -20.80
N ASN A 313 -25.95 1.92 -21.14
CA ASN A 313 -25.54 0.52 -21.28
C ASN A 313 -25.34 -0.20 -19.93
N GLY A 314 -25.55 0.48 -18.81
CA GLY A 314 -25.41 -0.06 -17.46
C GLY A 314 -24.00 0.04 -16.86
N GLU A 315 -23.00 0.44 -17.65
CA GLU A 315 -21.62 0.65 -17.19
C GLU A 315 -21.47 1.93 -16.39
N TYR A 316 -20.41 2.02 -15.59
CA TYR A 316 -20.02 3.26 -14.91
C TYR A 316 -18.84 3.92 -15.60
N ARG A 317 -18.85 5.25 -15.62
CA ARG A 317 -17.71 6.07 -16.06
C ARG A 317 -17.38 7.13 -15.02
N PRO A 318 -16.11 7.56 -14.91
CA PRO A 318 -15.73 8.72 -14.11
C PRO A 318 -16.52 9.97 -14.49
N LYS A 319 -16.89 10.79 -13.49
CA LYS A 319 -17.55 12.09 -13.73
C LYS A 319 -16.60 13.18 -14.16
N SER A 320 -15.33 13.07 -13.77
CA SER A 320 -14.27 13.98 -14.18
C SER A 320 -13.26 13.25 -15.03
N GLN A 321 -12.80 13.92 -16.09
CA GLN A 321 -11.70 13.44 -16.89
C GLN A 321 -10.39 13.77 -16.18
N ILE A 322 -9.60 12.74 -15.88
CA ILE A 322 -8.23 12.89 -15.39
C ILE A 322 -7.29 12.67 -16.56
N VAL A 323 -6.31 13.57 -16.71
CA VAL A 323 -5.23 13.41 -17.69
C VAL A 323 -3.90 13.59 -16.98
N ILE A 324 -3.00 12.64 -17.19
CA ILE A 324 -1.65 12.59 -16.65
C ILE A 324 -0.73 12.52 -17.87
N TYR A 325 0.16 13.51 -18.07
CA TYR A 325 0.94 13.65 -19.30
C TYR A 325 2.32 12.97 -19.23
N ASP A 326 2.75 12.52 -18.05
CA ASP A 326 3.91 11.66 -17.86
C ASP A 326 3.58 10.18 -18.05
N MET A 327 2.47 9.86 -18.73
CA MET A 327 2.15 8.48 -19.13
C MET A 327 3.00 8.08 -20.34
N PRO A 328 3.52 6.85 -20.38
CA PRO A 328 4.17 6.31 -21.57
C PRO A 328 3.19 6.26 -22.76
N ASP A 329 3.72 6.50 -23.96
CA ASP A 329 2.98 6.52 -25.23
C ASP A 329 2.30 5.19 -25.59
#